data_AF-A0AAJ4AAG8-F1
#
_entry.id   AF-A0AAJ4AAG8-F1
#
_cell.length_a   1.000
_cell.length_b   1.000
_cell.length_c   1.000
_cell.angle_alpha   90.00
_cell.angle_beta   90.00
_cell.angle_gamma   90.00
#
_symmetry.space_group_name_H-M   'P 1'
#
loop_
_entity.id
_entity.type
_entity.pdbx_description
1 polymer ?
#
loop_
_entity_poly.entity_id
_entity_poly.type
_entity_poly.pdbx_seq_one_letter_code
_entity_poly.pdbx_strand_id
1 'polypeptide(L)' 'MNTSLKQSQADILSRLYDMKRKQVEHALQQGNSLRCQVLQAEAEAISNALKSIR' A
#
# COMPACT_ATOMS: atom_id res chain seq x y z
N MET A 1 19.35 -5.91 -17.35
CA MET A 1 18.15 -6.74 -17.11
C MET A 1 17.54 -6.61 -15.70
N ASN A 2 18.24 -6.09 -14.68
CA ASN A 2 17.68 -5.95 -13.31
C ASN A 2 16.83 -4.69 -13.06
N THR A 3 16.98 -3.65 -13.88
CA THR A 3 16.26 -2.37 -13.75
C THR A 3 14.76 -2.49 -14.10
N SER A 4 14.42 -3.27 -15.14
CA SER A 4 13.03 -3.50 -15.54
C SER A 4 12.23 -4.29 -14.50
N LEU A 5 12.86 -5.20 -13.77
CA LEU A 5 12.21 -5.97 -12.69
C LEU A 5 11.92 -5.10 -11.47
N LYS A 6 12.87 -4.24 -11.06
CA LYS A 6 12.66 -3.27 -9.98
C LYS A 6 11.59 -2.24 -10.33
N GLN A 7 11.57 -1.76 -11.57
CA GLN A 7 10.53 -0.86 -12.08
C GLN A 7 9.15 -1.54 -11.99
N SER A 8 9.03 -2.77 -12.49
CA SER A 8 7.79 -3.54 -12.42
C SER A 8 7.33 -3.79 -10.98
N GLN A 9 8.26 -4.08 -10.06
CA GLN A 9 7.94 -4.25 -8.64
C GLN A 9 7.44 -2.96 -7.98
N ALA A 10 8.09 -1.83 -8.28
CA ALA A 10 7.66 -0.52 -7.79
C ALA A 10 6.27 -0.14 -8.32
N ASP A 11 5.98 -0.41 -9.59
CA ASP A 11 4.68 -0.14 -10.22
C ASP A 11 3.56 -0.99 -9.57
N ILE A 12 3.82 -2.28 -9.31
CA ILE A 12 2.89 -3.17 -8.62
C ILE A 12 2.61 -2.67 -7.20
N LEU A 13 3.66 -2.34 -6.44
CA LEU A 13 3.50 -1.87 -5.07
C LEU A 13 2.81 -0.51 -5.00
N SER A 14 3.05 0.40 -5.95
CA SER A 14 2.35 1.69 -6.03
C SER A 14 0.85 1.45 -6.24
N ARG A 15 0.47 0.54 -7.14
CA ARG A 15 -0.94 0.20 -7.37
C ARG A 15 -1.59 -0.42 -6.14
N LEU A 16 -0.88 -1.31 -5.44
CA LEU A 16 -1.37 -1.92 -4.19
C LEU A 16 -1.56 -0.87 -3.09
N TYR A 17 -0.63 0.07 -2.96
CA TYR A 17 -0.73 1.18 -2.02
C TYR A 17 -1.97 2.04 -2.28
N ASP A 18 -2.22 2.42 -3.53
CA ASP A 18 -3.39 3.22 -3.90
C ASP A 18 -4.70 2.49 -3.60
N MET A 19 -4.77 1.18 -3.88
CA MET A 19 -5.92 0.36 -3.53
C MET A 19 -6.13 0.29 -2.02
N LYS A 20 -5.05 0.14 -1.23
CA LYS A 20 -5.14 0.12 0.24
C LYS A 20 -5.61 1.46 0.80
N ARG A 21 -5.15 2.60 0.27
CA ARG A 21 -5.67 3.91 0.67
C ARG A 21 -7.17 4.06 0.47
N LYS A 22 -7.70 3.61 -0.67
CA LYS A 22 -9.15 3.62 -0.93
C LYS A 22 -9.91 2.72 0.06
N GLN A 23 -9.34 1.57 0.44
CA GLN A 23 -9.93 0.70 1.46
C GLN A 23 -9.94 1.35 2.84
N VAL A 24 -8.89 2.09 3.22
CA VAL A 24 -8.83 2.86 4.47
C VAL A 24 -9.92 3.94 4.48
N GLU A 25 -10.04 4.73 3.41
CA GLU A 25 -11.06 5.78 3.30
C GLU A 25 -12.48 5.22 3.46
N HIS A 26 -12.76 4.09 2.83
CA HIS A 26 -14.05 3.41 2.98
C HIS A 26 -14.26 2.84 4.39
N ALA A 27 -13.23 2.24 5.00
CA ALA A 27 -13.33 1.70 6.37
C ALA A 27 -13.53 2.81 7.41
N LEU A 28 -12.94 4.00 7.19
CA LEU A 28 -13.12 5.18 8.03
C LEU A 28 -14.58 5.67 7.99
N GLN A 29 -15.19 5.69 6.80
CA GLN A 29 -16.62 6.02 6.64
C GLN A 29 -17.54 5.01 7.34
N GLN A 30 -17.12 3.75 7.43
CA GLN A 30 -17.87 2.69 8.10
C GLN A 30 -17.68 2.67 9.63
N GLY A 31 -16.81 3.53 10.18
CA GLY A 31 -16.54 3.57 11.62
C GLY A 31 -15.87 2.32 12.20
N ASN A 32 -15.31 1.45 11.36
CA ASN A 32 -14.68 0.21 11.81
C ASN A 32 -13.21 0.46 12.18
N SER A 33 -12.97 0.79 13.45
CA SER A 33 -11.66 1.18 13.98
C SER A 33 -10.58 0.11 13.79
N LEU A 34 -10.88 -1.16 14.11
CA LEU A 34 -9.93 -2.27 13.96
C LEU A 34 -9.55 -2.47 12.49
N ARG A 35 -10.54 -2.46 11.59
CA ARG A 35 -10.30 -2.59 10.16
C ARG A 35 -9.47 -1.43 9.62
N CYS A 36 -9.68 -0.21 10.10
CA CYS A 36 -8.87 0.95 9.73
C CYS A 36 -7.40 0.78 10.17
N GLN A 37 -7.16 0.33 11.40
CA GLN A 37 -5.82 0.11 11.93
C GLN A 37 -5.06 -0.95 11.13
N VAL A 38 -5.71 -2.07 10.82
CA VAL A 38 -5.12 -3.13 9.98
C VAL A 38 -4.78 -2.60 8.59
N LEU A 39 -5.72 -1.91 7.94
CA LEU A 39 -5.49 -1.37 6.59
C LEU A 39 -4.41 -0.29 6.56
N GLN A 40 -4.27 0.52 7.62
CA GLN A 40 -3.19 1.49 7.77
C GLN A 40 -1.83 0.80 7.93
N ALA A 41 -1.73 -0.24 8.77
CA ALA A 41 -0.50 -1.00 8.95
C ALA A 41 -0.06 -1.67 7.64
N GLU A 42 -1.00 -2.21 6.86
CA GLU A 42 -0.72 -2.77 5.54
C GLU A 42 -0.24 -1.70 4.54
N ALA A 43 -0.87 -0.53 4.53
CA ALA A 43 -0.45 0.59 3.67
C ALA A 43 0.97 1.06 4.03
N GLU A 44 1.29 1.12 5.32
CA GLU A 44 2.62 1.48 5.81
C GLU A 44 3.69 0.46 5.42
N ALA A 45 3.38 -0.84 5.53
CA ALA A 45 4.27 -1.91 5.07
C ALA A 45 4.58 -1.81 3.57
N ILE A 46 3.56 -1.53 2.74
CA ILE A 46 3.75 -1.34 1.28
C ILE A 46 4.58 -0.08 0.99
N SER A 47 4.34 1.01 1.73
CA SER A 47 5.13 2.24 1.59
C SER A 47 6.60 2.02 1.93
N ASN A 48 6.88 1.25 2.99
CA ASN A 48 8.24 0.90 3.38
C ASN A 48 8.92 -0.02 2.36
N ALA A 49 8.19 -0.97 1.78
CA ALA A 49 8.70 -1.79 0.67
C ALA A 49 9.04 -0.93 -0.57
N LEU A 50 8.19 0.04 -0.92
CA LEU A 50 8.46 1.00 -2.00
C LEU A 50 9.73 1.83 -1.74
N LYS A 51 9.91 2.32 -0.51
CA LYS A 51 11.12 3.07 -0.11
C LYS A 51 12.39 2.22 -0.17
N SER A 52 12.29 0.91 0.06
CA SER A 52 13.43 -0.02 -0.01
C SER A 52 13.86 -0.36 -1.44
N ILE A 53 12.99 -0.15 -2.44
CA ILE A 53 13.28 -0.43 -3.85
C ILE A 53 13.89 0.78 -4.55
N ARG A 54 13.55 1.98 -4.08
CA ARG A 54 14.07 3.26 -4.57
C ARG A 54 15.46 3.52 -4.02
#